data_AF-A0A3M6V8P8-F1
#
_entry.id   AF-A0A3M6V8P8-F1
#
_cell.length_a   1.000
_cell.length_b   1.000
_cell.length_c   1.000
_cell.angle_alpha   90.00
_cell.angle_beta   90.00
_cell.angle_gamma   90.00
#
_symmetry.space_group_name_H-M   'P 1'
#
loop_
_entity.id
_entity.type
_entity.pdbx_description
1 polymer ?
#
loop_
_entity_poly.entity_id
_entity_poly.type
_entity_poly.pdbx_seq_one_letter_code
_entity_poly.pdbx_strand_id
1 'polypeptide(L)'
;MINPMKKMFPNKVQIYTPKTELNLYVHTKLVIIDDVYVSLGSANWNRRSMTSDSELNTNVVDDETVESPDGITVLKLARDMRIRKFMEMTGLSYDKLNKMKFIDAADQFRLAAIDESSIIMNFVVKDTWYFHTPIDTIRGQVDPQEVCTFRNSKFIRDLQ
;
A
#
# COMPACT_ATOMS: atom_id res chain seq x y z
N MET A 1 9.98 -1.31 9.24
CA MET A 1 8.77 -2.12 9.49
C MET A 1 8.34 -3.02 8.34
N ILE A 2 8.60 -2.71 7.06
CA ILE A 2 7.96 -3.46 5.97
C ILE A 2 8.72 -4.69 5.44
N ASN A 3 10.05 -4.71 5.61
CA ASN A 3 10.91 -5.80 5.14
C ASN A 3 10.53 -7.18 5.74
N PRO A 4 10.20 -7.30 7.05
CA PRO A 4 9.73 -8.57 7.61
C PRO A 4 8.47 -9.12 6.92
N MET A 5 7.49 -8.25 6.61
CA MET A 5 6.26 -8.68 5.92
C MET A 5 6.54 -9.15 4.49
N LYS A 6 7.37 -8.40 3.74
CA LYS A 6 7.77 -8.81 2.38
C LYS A 6 8.52 -10.14 2.38
N LYS A 7 9.38 -10.40 3.38
CA LYS A 7 10.10 -11.68 3.52
C LYS A 7 9.16 -12.84 3.86
N MET A 8 8.18 -12.62 4.74
CA MET A 8 7.25 -13.67 5.17
C MET A 8 6.17 -13.97 4.12
N PHE A 9 5.77 -12.96 3.34
CA PHE A 9 4.69 -13.06 2.37
C PHE A 9 5.08 -12.46 1.00
N PRO A 10 6.11 -13.00 0.33
CA PRO A 10 6.67 -12.41 -0.89
C PRO A 10 5.66 -12.34 -2.05
N ASN A 11 4.66 -13.22 -2.07
CA ASN A 11 3.62 -13.27 -3.10
C ASN A 11 2.31 -12.56 -2.69
N LYS A 12 2.22 -12.00 -1.48
CA LYS A 12 1.02 -11.30 -0.98
C LYS A 12 1.27 -9.82 -0.67
N VAL A 13 2.48 -9.46 -0.26
CA VAL A 13 2.85 -8.09 0.08
C VAL A 13 3.84 -7.57 -0.95
N GLN A 14 3.33 -6.74 -1.84
CA GLN A 14 4.12 -6.09 -2.89
C GLN A 14 4.12 -4.58 -2.64
N ILE A 15 5.27 -3.94 -2.83
CA ILE A 15 5.42 -2.50 -2.60
C ILE A 15 6.30 -1.94 -3.68
N TYR A 16 5.78 -0.89 -4.29
CA TYR A 16 6.40 -0.17 -5.37
C TYR A 16 6.53 1.29 -4.96
N THR A 17 7.57 1.94 -5.47
CA THR A 17 7.83 3.36 -5.31
C THR A 17 8.07 3.94 -6.69
N PRO A 18 7.84 5.24 -6.94
CA PRO A 18 8.33 5.85 -8.15
C PRO A 18 9.84 5.70 -8.26
N LYS A 19 10.31 5.63 -9.50
CA LYS A 19 11.74 5.66 -9.80
C LYS A 19 12.35 6.99 -9.34
N THR A 20 13.49 6.90 -8.70
CA THR A 20 14.16 8.04 -8.05
C THR A 20 14.51 9.18 -9.01
N GLU A 21 14.95 8.82 -10.21
CA GLU A 21 15.38 9.73 -11.27
C GLU A 21 14.24 10.57 -11.85
N LEU A 22 12.98 10.14 -11.67
CA LEU A 22 11.81 10.87 -12.17
C LEU A 22 11.37 12.01 -11.23
N ASN A 23 11.90 12.08 -10.00
CA ASN A 23 11.51 13.07 -8.99
C ASN A 23 9.98 13.16 -8.77
N LEU A 24 9.29 12.03 -8.91
CA LEU A 24 7.84 11.94 -8.74
C LEU A 24 7.48 11.81 -7.26
N TYR A 25 6.71 12.77 -6.75
CA TYR A 25 6.27 12.80 -5.37
C TYR A 25 4.85 12.24 -5.23
N VAL A 26 4.70 11.12 -4.50
CA VAL A 26 3.40 10.53 -4.20
C VAL A 26 2.79 11.22 -3.00
N HIS A 27 2.00 12.27 -3.25
CA HIS A 27 1.26 12.98 -2.19
C HIS A 27 -0.10 12.34 -1.87
N THR A 28 -0.50 11.28 -2.57
CA THR A 28 -1.79 10.62 -2.44
C THR A 28 -1.95 9.89 -1.11
N LYS A 29 -3.14 9.98 -0.50
CA LYS A 29 -3.58 9.10 0.60
C LYS A 29 -4.91 8.45 0.20
N LEU A 30 -4.78 7.31 -0.47
CA LEU A 30 -5.88 6.57 -1.08
C LEU A 30 -5.77 5.11 -0.63
N VAL A 31 -6.90 4.53 -0.23
CA VAL A 31 -7.03 3.12 0.09
C VAL A 31 -8.19 2.56 -0.72
N ILE A 32 -7.97 1.42 -1.37
CA ILE A 32 -9.01 0.64 -2.06
C ILE A 32 -8.94 -0.77 -1.49
N ILE A 33 -10.10 -1.32 -1.11
CA ILE A 33 -10.20 -2.67 -0.54
C ILE A 33 -11.26 -3.44 -1.32
N ASP A 34 -10.88 -4.61 -1.82
CA ASP A 34 -11.72 -5.64 -2.44
C ASP A 34 -12.63 -5.18 -3.60
N ASP A 35 -12.30 -4.07 -4.29
CA ASP A 35 -13.19 -3.41 -5.25
C ASP A 35 -14.58 -3.08 -4.62
N VAL A 36 -14.63 -2.81 -3.30
CA VAL A 36 -15.85 -2.50 -2.52
C VAL A 36 -15.72 -1.17 -1.79
N TYR A 37 -14.56 -0.91 -1.17
CA TYR A 37 -14.38 0.26 -0.32
C TYR A 37 -13.29 1.18 -0.87
N VAL A 38 -13.57 2.48 -0.90
CA VAL A 38 -12.59 3.52 -1.23
C VAL A 38 -12.51 4.53 -0.09
N SER A 39 -11.32 4.81 0.40
CA SER A 39 -11.04 5.95 1.29
C SER A 39 -10.08 6.90 0.62
N LEU A 40 -10.48 8.15 0.43
CA LEU A 40 -9.65 9.22 -0.12
C LEU A 40 -9.66 10.42 0.82
N GLY A 41 -8.50 10.96 1.17
CA GLY A 41 -8.44 12.11 2.06
C GLY A 41 -7.06 12.67 2.31
N SER A 42 -6.92 13.39 3.43
CA SER A 42 -5.68 14.03 3.86
C SER A 42 -4.85 13.14 4.80
N ALA A 43 -5.48 12.18 5.49
CA ALA A 43 -4.81 11.38 6.52
C ALA A 43 -3.69 10.51 5.95
N ASN A 44 -2.44 10.81 6.31
CA ASN A 44 -1.29 9.95 6.03
C ASN A 44 -1.37 8.65 6.82
N TRP A 45 -0.68 7.61 6.33
CA TRP A 45 -0.56 6.35 7.06
C TRP A 45 0.58 6.40 8.09
N ASN A 46 0.43 7.28 9.07
CA ASN A 46 1.34 7.45 10.19
C ASN A 46 0.54 7.77 11.45
N ARG A 47 1.20 7.70 12.62
CA ARG A 47 0.55 7.97 13.89
C ARG A 47 -0.01 9.39 13.96
N ARG A 48 0.72 10.38 13.46
CA ARG A 48 0.33 11.80 13.49
C ARG A 48 -1.05 12.04 12.87
N SER A 49 -1.26 11.61 11.62
CA SER A 49 -2.56 11.75 10.93
C SER A 49 -3.65 10.83 11.50
N MET A 50 -3.27 9.69 12.10
CA MET A 50 -4.23 8.74 12.65
C MET A 50 -4.66 9.03 14.10
N THR A 51 -4.02 9.98 14.79
CA THR A 51 -4.33 10.27 16.20
C THR A 51 -4.41 11.74 16.57
N SER A 52 -3.67 12.63 15.91
CA SER A 52 -3.37 13.96 16.46
C SER A 52 -3.75 15.10 15.53
N ASP A 53 -3.37 15.03 14.26
CA ASP A 53 -3.67 16.09 13.30
C ASP A 53 -5.16 16.07 12.93
N SER A 54 -5.73 17.25 12.69
CA SER A 54 -7.06 17.37 12.11
C SER A 54 -7.02 16.89 10.66
N GLU A 55 -7.65 15.76 10.37
CA GLU A 55 -7.71 15.15 9.04
C GLU A 55 -9.15 14.99 8.56
N LEU A 56 -9.33 14.86 7.24
CA LEU A 56 -10.62 14.53 6.64
C LEU A 56 -10.44 13.47 5.55
N ASN A 57 -11.23 12.41 5.63
CA ASN A 57 -11.33 11.38 4.61
C ASN A 57 -12.79 11.19 4.18
N THR A 58 -12.98 11.02 2.88
CA THR A 58 -14.24 10.53 2.30
C THR A 58 -14.14 9.02 2.14
N ASN A 59 -15.01 8.31 2.85
CA ASN A 59 -15.14 6.86 2.78
C ASN A 59 -16.37 6.51 1.94
N VAL A 60 -16.16 5.83 0.82
CA VAL A 60 -17.18 5.56 -0.18
C VAL A 60 -17.39 4.05 -0.29
N VAL A 61 -18.66 3.67 -0.13
CA VAL A 61 -19.22 2.37 -0.50
C VAL A 61 -20.37 2.70 -1.44
N ASP A 62 -20.25 2.23 -2.68
CA ASP A 62 -21.21 2.49 -3.77
C ASP A 62 -22.44 1.58 -3.65
N ASP A 63 -23.50 1.88 -4.38
CA ASP A 63 -24.65 0.99 -4.55
C ASP A 63 -24.72 0.36 -5.95
N GLU A 64 -23.95 0.88 -6.92
CA GLU A 64 -23.82 0.29 -8.25
C GLU A 64 -22.83 -0.89 -8.27
N THR A 65 -23.29 -2.03 -8.80
CA THR A 65 -22.49 -3.26 -8.92
C THR A 65 -22.09 -3.59 -10.35
N VAL A 66 -21.00 -4.33 -10.51
CA VAL A 66 -20.55 -4.90 -11.79
C VAL A 66 -19.93 -6.28 -11.57
N GLU A 67 -20.08 -7.16 -12.55
CA GLU A 67 -19.38 -8.45 -12.57
C GLU A 67 -17.91 -8.26 -12.97
N SER A 68 -17.00 -8.73 -12.12
CA SER A 68 -15.57 -8.75 -12.41
C SER A 68 -15.18 -9.96 -13.29
N PRO A 69 -14.04 -9.92 -13.99
CA PRO A 69 -13.48 -11.08 -14.70
C PRO A 69 -13.14 -12.27 -13.79
N ASP A 70 -13.10 -12.05 -12.47
CA ASP A 70 -12.95 -13.09 -11.46
C ASP A 70 -14.26 -13.86 -11.19
N GLY A 71 -15.37 -13.44 -11.79
CA GLY A 71 -16.70 -14.06 -11.61
C GLY A 71 -17.35 -13.70 -10.27
N ILE A 72 -16.94 -12.57 -9.68
CA ILE A 72 -17.51 -12.02 -8.46
C ILE A 72 -18.11 -10.64 -8.72
N THR A 73 -19.28 -10.38 -8.12
CA THR A 73 -19.91 -9.07 -8.10
C THR A 73 -19.13 -8.13 -7.18
N VAL A 74 -18.75 -6.96 -7.70
CA VAL A 74 -18.02 -5.92 -6.96
C VAL A 74 -18.67 -4.55 -7.19
N LEU A 75 -18.21 -3.51 -6.49
CA LEU A 75 -18.73 -2.16 -6.64
C LEU A 75 -18.05 -1.42 -7.79
N LYS A 76 -18.87 -0.77 -8.61
CA LYS A 76 -18.44 -0.15 -9.86
C LYS A 76 -17.44 0.98 -9.64
N LEU A 77 -17.69 1.89 -8.68
CA LEU A 77 -16.79 3.00 -8.39
C LEU A 77 -15.41 2.53 -7.89
N ALA A 78 -15.39 1.60 -6.93
CA ALA A 78 -14.15 1.09 -6.36
C ALA A 78 -13.30 0.36 -7.40
N ARG A 79 -13.95 -0.50 -8.22
CA ARG A 79 -13.31 -1.18 -9.34
C ARG A 79 -12.76 -0.21 -10.38
N ASP A 80 -13.55 0.78 -10.82
CA ASP A 80 -13.13 1.77 -11.82
C ASP A 80 -11.90 2.55 -11.33
N MET A 81 -11.93 3.00 -10.08
CA MET A 81 -10.80 3.71 -9.47
C MET A 81 -9.54 2.84 -9.45
N ARG A 82 -9.67 1.56 -9.08
CA ARG A 82 -8.55 0.61 -9.10
C ARG A 82 -8.00 0.40 -10.52
N ILE A 83 -8.85 0.25 -11.55
CA ILE A 83 -8.39 0.12 -12.94
C ILE A 83 -7.58 1.34 -13.36
N ARG A 84 -8.09 2.56 -13.10
CA ARG A 84 -7.39 3.80 -13.45
C ARG A 84 -6.07 3.96 -12.73
N LYS A 85 -5.98 3.57 -11.46
CA LYS A 85 -4.71 3.58 -10.72
C LYS A 85 -3.72 2.55 -11.24
N PHE A 86 -4.19 1.38 -11.66
CA PHE A 86 -3.33 0.38 -12.31
C PHE A 86 -2.85 0.88 -13.67
N MET A 87 -3.70 1.57 -14.45
CA MET A 87 -3.30 2.18 -15.72
C MET A 87 -2.18 3.19 -15.52
N GLU A 88 -2.31 4.08 -14.52
CA GLU A 88 -1.27 5.08 -14.20
C GLU A 88 0.07 4.42 -13.84
N MET A 89 0.05 3.37 -13.02
CA MET A 89 1.26 2.74 -12.50
C MET A 89 1.92 1.75 -13.47
N THR A 90 1.12 1.10 -14.32
CA THR A 90 1.60 0.05 -15.24
C THR A 90 1.78 0.53 -16.68
N GLY A 91 1.19 1.67 -17.06
CA GLY A 91 1.16 2.17 -18.43
C GLY A 91 0.24 1.39 -19.38
N LEU A 92 -0.46 0.36 -18.91
CA LEU A 92 -1.40 -0.42 -19.71
C LEU A 92 -2.74 0.31 -19.87
N SER A 93 -3.40 0.14 -21.02
CA SER A 93 -4.71 0.76 -21.25
C SER A 93 -5.80 0.24 -20.32
N TYR A 94 -6.79 1.08 -20.05
CA TYR A 94 -7.97 0.73 -19.25
C TYR A 94 -8.63 -0.56 -19.73
N ASP A 95 -8.91 -0.67 -21.03
CA ASP A 95 -9.59 -1.84 -21.61
C ASP A 95 -8.80 -3.15 -21.43
N LYS A 96 -7.47 -3.06 -21.49
CA LYS A 96 -6.61 -4.23 -21.28
C LYS A 96 -6.69 -4.67 -19.82
N LEU A 97 -6.60 -3.73 -18.88
CA LEU A 97 -6.66 -4.00 -17.44
C LEU A 97 -8.06 -4.42 -16.97
N ASN A 98 -9.12 -3.88 -17.56
CA ASN A 98 -10.50 -4.19 -17.18
C ASN A 98 -10.90 -5.63 -17.55
N LYS A 99 -10.28 -6.19 -18.59
CA LYS A 99 -10.49 -7.59 -19.03
C LYS A 99 -9.71 -8.61 -18.22
N MET A 100 -8.74 -8.18 -17.41
CA MET A 100 -7.91 -9.07 -16.60
C MET A 100 -8.60 -9.43 -15.28
N LYS A 101 -8.35 -10.65 -14.81
CA LYS A 101 -8.58 -11.01 -13.41
C LYS A 101 -7.73 -10.13 -12.51
N PHE A 102 -8.17 -9.93 -11.27
CA PHE A 102 -7.46 -9.07 -10.32
C PHE A 102 -5.99 -9.46 -10.17
N ILE A 103 -5.71 -10.76 -10.01
CA ILE A 103 -4.34 -11.25 -9.82
C ILE A 103 -3.45 -11.01 -11.05
N ASP A 104 -3.99 -11.22 -12.25
CA ASP A 104 -3.26 -11.01 -13.51
C ASP A 104 -2.94 -9.52 -13.72
N ALA A 105 -3.88 -8.64 -13.34
CA ALA A 105 -3.71 -7.20 -13.38
C ALA A 105 -2.69 -6.72 -12.33
N ALA A 106 -2.71 -7.30 -11.12
CA ALA A 106 -1.76 -6.99 -10.06
C ALA A 106 -0.33 -7.40 -10.45
N ASP A 107 -0.17 -8.57 -11.09
CA ASP A 107 1.13 -9.05 -11.57
C ASP A 107 1.76 -8.15 -12.65
N GLN A 108 0.96 -7.29 -13.32
CA GLN A 108 1.51 -6.28 -14.23
C GLN A 108 2.39 -5.25 -13.52
N PHE A 109 2.21 -5.01 -12.21
CA PHE A 109 3.10 -4.12 -11.45
C PHE A 109 4.52 -4.68 -11.37
N ARG A 110 4.68 -6.00 -11.30
CA ARG A 110 6.00 -6.64 -11.32
C ARG A 110 6.70 -6.42 -12.67
N LEU A 111 5.95 -6.52 -13.77
CA LEU A 111 6.49 -6.26 -15.11
C LEU A 111 6.84 -4.78 -15.28
N ALA A 112 5.94 -3.88 -14.90
CA ALA A 112 6.16 -2.44 -14.92
C ALA A 112 7.39 -2.06 -14.08
N ALA A 113 7.57 -2.64 -12.89
CA ALA A 113 8.70 -2.33 -12.01
C ALA A 113 10.08 -2.72 -12.57
N ILE A 114 10.13 -3.59 -13.59
CA ILE A 114 11.37 -4.01 -14.27
C ILE A 114 11.58 -3.21 -15.57
N ASP A 115 10.50 -2.75 -16.19
CA ASP A 115 10.52 -1.95 -17.42
C ASP A 115 11.11 -0.55 -17.16
N GLU A 116 12.16 -0.18 -17.87
CA GLU A 116 12.83 1.12 -17.79
C GLU A 116 11.92 2.30 -18.16
N SER A 117 10.91 2.08 -19.01
CA SER A 117 9.97 3.11 -19.45
C SER A 117 8.85 3.42 -18.46
N SER A 118 8.62 2.55 -17.45
CA SER A 118 7.58 2.76 -16.45
C SER A 118 7.96 3.81 -15.40
N ILE A 119 6.99 4.24 -14.59
CA ILE A 119 7.22 5.22 -13.52
C ILE A 119 7.61 4.59 -12.18
N ILE A 120 7.46 3.27 -12.01
CA ILE A 120 7.62 2.59 -10.72
C ILE A 120 8.83 1.64 -10.70
N MET A 121 9.33 1.36 -9.51
CA MET A 121 10.30 0.31 -9.22
C MET A 121 9.91 -0.46 -7.95
N ASN A 122 10.44 -1.67 -7.79
CA ASN A 122 10.22 -2.45 -6.58
C ASN A 122 10.90 -1.78 -5.38
N PHE A 123 10.15 -1.57 -4.30
CA PHE A 123 10.71 -0.98 -3.09
C PHE A 123 11.58 -2.00 -2.35
N VAL A 124 12.90 -1.87 -2.45
CA VAL A 124 13.86 -2.70 -1.73
C VAL A 124 14.52 -1.88 -0.62
N VAL A 125 14.29 -2.27 0.63
CA VAL A 125 15.02 -1.70 1.76
C VAL A 125 16.42 -2.29 1.75
N LYS A 126 17.43 -1.47 1.46
CA LYS A 126 18.83 -1.86 1.66
C LYS A 126 19.05 -2.07 3.16
N ASP A 127 19.36 -3.30 3.55
CA ASP A 127 19.70 -3.59 4.94
C ASP A 127 21.00 -2.85 5.29
N THR A 128 21.00 -2.18 6.43
CA THR A 128 22.11 -1.33 6.88
C THR A 128 22.39 -1.65 8.33
N TRP A 129 23.66 -1.55 8.73
CA TRP A 129 24.11 -1.97 10.05
C TRP A 129 23.35 -1.29 11.20
N TYR A 130 22.90 -0.04 11.02
CA TYR A 130 22.15 0.69 12.03
C TYR A 130 20.73 0.13 12.26
N PHE A 131 20.15 -0.66 11.35
CA PHE A 131 18.89 -1.36 11.65
C PHE A 131 19.03 -2.42 12.73
N HIS A 132 20.26 -2.86 13.00
CA HIS A 132 20.60 -3.88 13.99
C HIS A 132 21.24 -3.28 15.25
N THR A 133 21.45 -1.96 15.31
CA THR A 133 21.89 -1.34 16.54
C THR A 133 20.71 -1.27 17.52
N PRO A 134 20.96 -1.44 18.83
CA PRO A 134 19.93 -1.29 19.86
C PRO A 134 19.51 0.18 19.94
N ILE A 135 18.59 0.57 19.06
CA ILE A 135 18.04 1.92 18.97
C ILE A 135 17.02 2.15 20.08
N ASP A 136 16.64 1.15 20.88
CA ASP A 136 15.55 1.25 21.87
C ASP A 136 15.63 2.50 22.76
N THR A 137 16.83 2.92 23.17
CA THR A 137 17.02 4.18 23.90
C THR A 137 16.70 5.43 23.06
N ILE A 138 17.13 5.46 21.80
CA ILE A 138 16.82 6.55 20.85
C ILE A 138 15.34 6.50 20.45
N ARG A 139 14.77 5.30 20.26
CA ARG A 139 13.36 5.08 19.96
C ARG A 139 12.47 5.57 21.10
N GLY A 140 12.81 5.26 22.35
CA GLY A 140 12.10 5.77 23.51
C GLY A 140 12.20 7.30 23.67
N GLN A 141 13.25 7.93 23.13
CA GLN A 141 13.33 9.40 23.09
C GLN A 141 12.54 10.02 21.94
N VAL A 142 12.55 9.39 20.76
CA VAL A 142 11.92 9.92 19.53
C VAL A 142 10.42 9.62 19.47
N ASP A 143 10.00 8.44 19.91
CA ASP A 143 8.60 8.02 20.01
C ASP A 143 8.33 7.40 21.40
N PRO A 144 8.33 8.22 22.47
CA PRO A 144 8.09 7.76 23.85
C PRO A 144 6.71 7.11 24.05
N GLN A 145 5.83 7.21 23.05
CA GLN A 145 4.47 6.70 23.06
C GLN A 145 4.37 5.31 22.40
N GLU A 146 5.44 4.78 21.78
CA GLU A 146 5.52 3.41 21.26
C GLU A 146 5.75 2.40 22.41
N VAL A 147 4.68 1.99 23.10
CA VAL A 147 4.73 1.05 24.25
C VAL A 147 4.75 -0.45 23.87
N CYS A 148 5.07 -0.80 22.62
CA CYS A 148 5.06 -2.20 22.17
C CYS A 148 6.20 -3.00 22.83
N THR A 149 5.93 -3.69 23.94
CA THR A 149 6.87 -4.63 24.54
C THR A 149 6.87 -5.95 23.77
N PHE A 150 7.95 -6.23 23.03
CA PHE A 150 8.14 -7.54 22.39
C PHE A 150 8.60 -8.57 23.43
N ARG A 151 7.66 -9.28 24.07
CA ARG A 151 7.98 -10.46 24.87
C ARG A 151 7.93 -11.72 23.99
N ASN A 152 9.03 -12.49 24.02
CA ASN A 152 9.27 -13.81 23.41
C ASN A 152 8.15 -14.43 22.55
N SER A 153 8.43 -14.55 21.24
CA SER A 153 7.87 -15.47 20.23
C SER A 153 6.35 -15.67 20.11
N LYS A 154 5.50 -14.95 20.86
CA LYS A 154 4.06 -14.92 20.65
C LYS A 154 3.62 -13.46 20.62
N PHE A 155 3.12 -13.05 19.46
CA PHE A 155 2.55 -11.73 19.21
C PHE A 155 1.33 -11.51 20.10
N ILE A 156 1.54 -11.08 21.34
CA ILE A 156 0.48 -10.58 22.21
C ILE A 156 0.77 -9.10 22.39
N ARG A 157 -0.10 -8.25 21.82
CA ARG A 157 -0.19 -6.85 22.24
C ARG A 157 -0.96 -6.84 23.55
N ASP A 158 -0.30 -6.46 24.64
CA ASP A 158 -1.01 -5.94 25.80
C ASP A 158 -1.56 -4.57 25.38
N LEU A 159 -2.81 -4.55 24.92
CA LEU A 159 -3.58 -3.31 24.79
C LEU A 159 -3.94 -2.88 26.21
N GLN A 160 -3.41 -1.73 26.65
CA GLN A 160 -4.00 -0.97 27.76
C GLN A 160 -5.33 -0.37 27.33
#